data_AF-A0A8T6SEK1-F1
#
_entry.id   AF-A0A8T6SEK1-F1
#
_cell.length_a   1.000
_cell.length_b   1.000
_cell.length_c   1.000
_cell.angle_alpha   90.00
_cell.angle_beta   90.00
_cell.angle_gamma   90.00
#
_symmetry.space_group_name_H-M   'P 1'
#
loop_
_entity.id
_entity.type
_entity.pdbx_description
1 polymer ?
#
loop_
_entity_poly.entity_id
_entity_poly.type
_entity_poly.pdbx_seq_one_letter_code
_entity_poly.pdbx_strand_id
1 'polypeptide(L)' 'TVTYKGKGSSALFANKVLQARGLTKKNEGLLYEELEKRAHILTEMANRKIYNYYEVFEHIAKANEIGIDSYIQEVLV' A
#
# COMPACT_ATOMS: atom_id res chain seq x y z
N THR A 1 16.67 7.27 9.35
CA THR A 1 15.89 6.97 8.13
C THR A 1 15.93 5.48 7.88
N VAL A 2 14.79 4.84 7.60
CA VAL A 2 14.73 3.41 7.28
C VAL A 2 14.96 3.24 5.78
N THR A 3 15.88 2.34 5.38
CA THR A 3 16.16 2.07 3.96
C THR A 3 15.62 0.71 3.57
N TYR A 4 14.68 0.67 2.64
CA TYR A 4 14.13 -0.58 2.11
C TYR A 4 15.00 -1.13 0.98
N LYS A 5 15.72 -2.23 1.25
CA LYS A 5 16.55 -2.94 0.24
C LYS A 5 15.79 -4.06 -0.50
N GLY A 6 14.51 -4.24 -0.19
CA GLY A 6 13.71 -5.39 -0.61
C GLY A 6 13.06 -5.29 -1.99
N LYS A 7 13.25 -4.19 -2.73
CA LYS A 7 12.63 -4.00 -4.04
C LYS A 7 13.19 -5.03 -5.04
N GLY A 8 12.34 -5.91 -5.54
CA GLY A 8 12.68 -7.03 -6.43
C GLY A 8 13.38 -8.22 -5.74
N SER A 9 13.50 -8.21 -4.42
CA SER A 9 14.22 -9.23 -3.65
C SER A 9 13.42 -9.81 -2.47
N SER A 10 12.20 -9.32 -2.23
CA SER A 10 11.33 -9.82 -1.17
C SER A 10 10.82 -11.24 -1.49
N ALA A 11 11.35 -12.22 -0.76
CA ALA A 11 10.92 -13.62 -0.88
C ALA A 11 9.43 -13.81 -0.58
N LEU A 12 8.83 -12.97 0.29
CA LEU A 12 7.41 -13.03 0.59
C LEU A 12 6.56 -12.55 -0.60
N PHE A 13 6.99 -11.50 -1.31
CA PHE A 13 6.29 -11.06 -2.51
C PHE A 13 6.38 -12.14 -3.59
N ALA A 14 7.60 -12.63 -3.86
CA ALA A 14 7.86 -13.60 -4.89
C ALA A 14 7.13 -14.95 -4.66
N ASN A 15 7.19 -15.47 -3.43
CA ASN A 15 6.77 -16.85 -3.15
C ASN A 15 5.42 -16.97 -2.47
N LYS A 16 4.86 -15.89 -1.91
CA LYS A 16 3.57 -15.94 -1.19
C LYS A 16 2.53 -15.06 -1.85
N VAL A 17 2.80 -13.77 -1.99
CA VAL A 17 1.81 -12.80 -2.47
C VAL A 17 1.49 -12.99 -3.96
N LEU A 18 2.51 -13.14 -4.82
CA LEU A 18 2.28 -13.42 -6.24
C LEU A 18 1.50 -14.72 -6.46
N GLN A 19 1.89 -15.79 -5.75
CA GLN A 19 1.21 -17.08 -5.85
C GLN A 19 -0.25 -16.99 -5.40
N ALA A 20 -0.52 -16.35 -4.27
CA ALA A 20 -1.88 -16.17 -3.75
C ALA A 20 -2.78 -15.36 -4.71
N ARG A 21 -2.19 -14.44 -5.50
CA ARG A 21 -2.89 -13.62 -6.48
C ARG A 21 -2.92 -14.23 -7.89
N GLY A 22 -2.39 -15.44 -8.09
CA GLY A 22 -2.30 -16.08 -9.41
C GLY A 22 -1.40 -15.34 -10.40
N LEU A 23 -0.45 -14.53 -9.90
CA LEU A 23 0.44 -13.71 -10.71
C LEU A 23 1.80 -14.39 -10.92
N THR A 24 2.46 -14.04 -12.02
CA THR A 24 3.82 -14.53 -12.32
C THR A 24 4.88 -13.51 -11.90
N LYS A 25 6.15 -13.92 -11.88
CA LYS A 25 7.30 -13.03 -11.56
C LYS A 25 7.34 -11.76 -12.41
N LYS A 26 6.86 -11.80 -13.66
CA LYS A 26 6.79 -10.61 -14.53
C LYS A 26 5.90 -9.50 -13.96
N ASN A 27 4.93 -9.88 -13.12
CA ASN A 27 3.97 -8.98 -12.50
C ASN A 27 4.43 -8.48 -11.12
N GLU A 28 5.64 -8.83 -10.67
CA GLU A 28 6.16 -8.42 -9.35
C GLU A 28 6.20 -6.89 -9.19
N GLY A 29 6.44 -6.17 -10.29
CA GLY A 29 6.40 -4.70 -10.33
C GLY A 29 5.09 -4.11 -9.80
N LEU A 30 3.95 -4.73 -10.15
CA LEU A 30 2.62 -4.27 -9.72
C LEU A 30 2.46 -4.29 -8.20
N LEU A 31 3.08 -5.26 -7.51
CA LEU A 31 3.02 -5.33 -6.04
C LEU A 31 3.83 -4.21 -5.40
N TYR A 32 4.98 -3.84 -5.96
CA TYR A 32 5.77 -2.71 -5.45
C TYR A 32 5.12 -1.36 -5.77
N GLU A 33 4.43 -1.24 -6.91
CA GLU A 33 3.60 -0.06 -7.21
C GLU A 33 2.47 0.08 -6.20
N GLU A 34 1.76 -1.01 -5.88
CA GLU A 34 0.73 -1.00 -4.83
C GLU A 34 1.32 -0.66 -3.45
N LEU A 35 2.50 -1.21 -3.12
CA LEU A 35 3.21 -0.89 -1.87
C LEU A 35 3.51 0.61 -1.77
N GLU A 36 3.98 1.22 -2.85
CA GLU A 36 4.27 2.65 -2.91
C GLU A 36 3.00 3.49 -2.72
N LYS A 37 1.89 3.12 -3.36
CA LYS A 37 0.58 3.79 -3.17
C LYS A 37 0.12 3.71 -1.71
N ARG A 38 0.26 2.54 -1.07
CA ARG A 38 -0.06 2.37 0.36
C ARG A 38 0.85 3.23 1.25
N ALA A 39 2.13 3.35 0.93
CA ALA A 39 3.07 4.22 1.66
C ALA A 39 2.71 5.70 1.48
N HIS A 40 2.30 6.11 0.28
CA HIS A 40 1.81 7.46 0.01
C HIS A 40 0.58 7.78 0.86
N ILE A 41 -0.40 6.88 0.96
CA ILE A 41 -1.58 7.05 1.81
C ILE A 41 -1.19 7.31 3.28
N LEU A 42 -0.26 6.52 3.84
CA LEU A 42 0.21 6.71 5.22
C LEU A 42 0.97 8.03 5.39
N THR A 43 1.76 8.42 4.38
CA THR A 43 2.48 9.69 4.37
C THR A 43 1.52 10.87 4.39
N GLU A 44 0.46 10.83 3.58
CA GLU A 44 -0.55 11.88 3.55
C GLU A 44 -1.37 11.97 4.84
N MET A 45 -1.70 10.83 5.46
CA MET A 45 -2.32 10.83 6.80
C MET A 45 -1.42 11.53 7.82
N ALA A 46 -0.11 11.25 7.81
CA ALA A 46 0.84 11.90 8.70
C ALA A 46 0.96 13.40 8.40
N ASN A 47 1.04 13.80 7.13
CA ASN A 47 1.09 15.20 6.70
C ASN A 47 -0.15 15.99 7.17
N ARG A 48 -1.32 15.35 7.14
CA ARG A 48 -2.60 15.90 7.62
C ARG A 48 -2.79 15.81 9.14
N LYS A 49 -1.80 15.24 9.86
CA LYS A 49 -1.79 15.05 11.32
C LYS A 49 -2.90 14.11 11.83
N ILE A 50 -3.28 13.13 11.02
CA ILE A 50 -4.22 12.08 11.38
C ILE A 50 -3.48 11.04 12.21
N TYR A 51 -3.52 11.20 13.54
CA TYR A 51 -2.81 10.35 14.49
C TYR A 51 -3.74 9.61 15.46
N ASN A 52 -5.03 9.97 15.50
CA ASN A 52 -5.98 9.26 16.32
C ASN A 52 -6.16 7.84 15.78
N TYR A 53 -6.08 6.85 16.66
CA TYR A 53 -6.16 5.44 16.28
C TYR A 53 -7.45 5.10 15.49
N TYR A 54 -8.59 5.61 15.94
CA TYR A 54 -9.88 5.32 15.30
C TYR A 54 -9.99 6.00 13.94
N GLU A 55 -9.51 7.24 13.84
CA GLU A 55 -9.48 7.97 12.58
C GLU A 55 -8.58 7.28 11.55
N VAL A 56 -7.36 6.87 11.96
CA VAL A 56 -6.46 6.07 11.11
C VAL A 56 -7.13 4.77 10.67
N PHE A 57 -7.82 4.08 11.58
CA PHE A 57 -8.53 2.85 11.26
C PHE A 57 -9.65 3.09 10.24
N GLU A 58 -10.45 4.15 10.39
CA GLU A 58 -11.49 4.53 9.44
C GLU A 58 -10.92 4.78 8.04
N HIS A 59 -9.81 5.51 7.96
CA HIS A 59 -9.12 5.75 6.69
C HIS A 59 -8.60 4.47 6.03
N ILE A 60 -8.01 3.56 6.82
CA ILE A 60 -7.53 2.26 6.32
C ILE A 60 -8.71 1.36 5.88
N ALA A 61 -9.79 1.33 6.66
CA ALA A 61 -10.99 0.56 6.34
C ALA A 61 -11.60 1.06 5.02
N LYS A 62 -11.76 2.38 4.88
CA LYS A 62 -12.25 3.00 3.64
C LYS A 62 -11.35 2.67 2.45
N ALA A 63 -10.03 2.77 2.59
CA ALA A 63 -9.09 2.42 1.52
C ALA A 63 -9.21 0.95 1.05
N ASN A 64 -9.56 0.02 1.95
CA ASN A 64 -9.82 -1.36 1.59
C ASN A 64 -11.20 -1.58 0.95
N GLU A 65 -12.21 -0.77 1.31
CA GLU A 65 -13.57 -0.86 0.80
C GLU A 65 -13.69 -0.37 -0.64
N ILE A 66 -13.21 0.84 -0.93
CA ILE A 66 -13.31 1.45 -2.27
C ILE A 66 -12.10 1.15 -3.17
N GLY A 67 -11.03 0.62 -2.59
CA GLY A 67 -9.76 0.36 -3.28
C GLY A 67 -8.77 1.53 -3.20
N ILE A 68 -7.48 1.21 -3.30
CA ILE A 68 -6.37 2.14 -3.07
C ILE A 68 -6.39 3.32 -4.05
N ASP A 69 -6.62 3.05 -5.34
CA ASP A 69 -6.60 4.09 -6.38
C ASP A 69 -7.77 5.07 -6.21
N SER A 70 -8.98 4.57 -5.99
CA SER A 70 -10.15 5.40 -5.70
C SER A 70 -9.98 6.19 -4.41
N TYR A 71 -9.43 5.58 -3.37
CA TYR A 71 -9.16 6.27 -2.12
C TYR A 71 -8.19 7.45 -2.30
N ILE A 72 -7.13 7.26 -3.07
CA ILE A 72 -6.18 8.35 -3.38
C ILE A 72 -6.91 9.47 -4.12
N GLN A 73 -7.75 9.17 -5.12
CA GLN A 73 -8.45 10.16 -5.93
C GLN A 73 -9.56 10.91 -5.19
N GLU A 74 -10.30 10.25 -4.30
CA GLU A 74 -11.53 10.79 -3.71
C GLU A 74 -11.32 11.38 -2.30
N VAL A 75 -10.26 10.96 -1.59
CA VAL A 75 -10.05 11.32 -0.18
C VAL A 75 -8.73 12.09 0.02
N LEU A 76 -7.71 11.80 -0.81
CA LEU A 76 -6.40 12.45 -0.69
C LEU A 76 -6.17 13.61 -1.67
N VAL A 77 -6.97 13.75 -2.73
CA VAL A 77 -7.03 14.97 -3.54
C VAL A 77 -7.85 16.03 -2.82
#